data_AF-A0A841CPA1-F1
#
_entry.id   AF-A0A841CPA1-F1
#
_cell.length_a   1.000
_cell.length_b   1.000
_cell.length_c   1.000
_cell.angle_alpha   90.00
_cell.angle_beta   90.00
_cell.angle_gamma   90.00
#
_symmetry.space_group_name_H-M   'P 1'
#
loop_
_entity.id
_entity.type
_entity.pdbx_description
1 polymer ?
#
loop_
_entity_poly.entity_id
_entity_poly.type
_entity_poly.pdbx_seq_one_letter_code
_entity_poly.pdbx_strand_id
1 'polypeptide(L)'
;MDTAKKGCLVNVLLFALGAIIGIGMTTVSGLIIFLSTTETISSDEGTPGVWVKKSESVLGPPEYEVWLGRSEDHGHVVEIPGGWDDSPEVVRQPDGVELRFDNGGRIFVPASAYLGGR
;
A
#
# COMPACT_ATOMS: atom_id res chain seq x y z
N MET A 1 38.13 -39.19 24.97
CA MET A 1 37.54 -37.91 24.52
C MET A 1 36.22 -37.74 25.25
N ASP A 2 36.22 -36.89 26.28
CA ASP A 2 35.21 -36.76 27.32
C ASP A 2 33.79 -36.50 26.82
N THR A 3 32.85 -37.31 27.31
CA THR A 3 31.39 -37.13 27.17
C THR A 3 30.95 -35.71 27.57
N ALA A 4 31.64 -35.08 28.53
CA ALA A 4 31.42 -33.70 28.95
C ALA A 4 31.70 -32.67 27.83
N LYS A 5 32.75 -32.87 27.02
CA LYS A 5 33.06 -31.97 25.89
C LYS A 5 32.02 -32.09 24.77
N LYS A 6 31.49 -33.30 24.54
CA LYS A 6 30.38 -33.52 23.58
C LYS A 6 29.09 -32.85 24.04
N GLY A 7 28.72 -32.97 25.32
CA GLY A 7 27.52 -32.31 25.87
C GLY A 7 27.60 -30.77 25.82
N CYS A 8 28.77 -30.22 26.13
CA CYS A 8 29.01 -28.78 26.02
C CYS A 8 28.89 -28.28 24.56
N LEU A 9 29.52 -28.99 23.61
CA LEU A 9 29.44 -28.64 22.19
C LEU A 9 28.00 -28.68 21.65
N VAL A 10 27.20 -29.69 22.04
CA VAL A 10 25.81 -29.84 21.62
C VAL A 10 24.94 -28.68 22.14
N ASN A 11 25.12 -28.26 23.40
CA ASN A 11 24.38 -27.14 23.96
C ASN A 11 24.72 -25.82 23.25
N VAL A 12 26.00 -25.57 22.95
CA VAL A 12 26.43 -24.39 22.20
C VAL A 12 25.84 -24.39 20.79
N LEU A 13 25.83 -25.54 20.11
CA LEU A 13 25.25 -25.67 18.77
C LEU A 13 23.74 -25.41 18.78
N LEU A 14 23.02 -25.96 19.77
CA LEU A 14 21.58 -25.71 19.97
C LEU A 14 21.30 -24.23 20.23
N PHE A 15 22.12 -23.57 21.05
CA PHE A 15 22.00 -22.13 21.31
C PHE A 15 22.24 -21.30 20.05
N ALA A 16 23.29 -21.61 19.28
CA ALA A 16 23.59 -20.92 18.04
C ALA A 16 22.47 -21.10 17.01
N LEU A 17 21.94 -22.32 16.86
CA LEU A 17 20.82 -22.60 15.98
C LEU A 17 19.56 -21.83 16.42
N GLY A 18 19.26 -21.84 17.71
CA GLY A 18 18.13 -21.08 18.28
C GLY A 18 18.27 -19.58 18.05
N ALA A 19 19.47 -19.03 18.21
CA ALA A 19 19.74 -17.61 17.93
C ALA A 19 19.54 -17.27 16.45
N ILE A 20 20.05 -18.10 15.52
CA ILE A 20 19.89 -17.89 14.07
C ILE A 20 18.41 -17.94 13.68
N ILE A 21 17.67 -18.94 14.16
CA ILE A 21 16.23 -19.08 13.88
C ILE A 21 15.45 -17.90 14.47
N GLY A 22 15.74 -17.51 15.71
CA GLY A 22 15.07 -16.39 16.37
C GLY A 22 15.29 -15.05 15.66
N ILE A 23 16.53 -14.77 15.23
CA ILE A 23 16.86 -13.57 14.44
C ILE A 23 16.14 -13.63 13.09
N GLY A 24 16.18 -14.79 12.41
CA GLY A 24 15.51 -14.98 11.13
C GLY A 24 14.01 -14.71 11.22
N MET A 25 13.34 -15.29 12.22
CA MET A 25 11.91 -15.09 12.46
C MET A 25 11.60 -13.62 12.77
N THR A 26 12.38 -12.98 13.64
CA THR A 26 12.16 -11.56 13.99
C THR A 26 12.30 -10.65 12.78
N THR A 27 13.28 -10.94 11.90
CA THR A 27 13.51 -10.17 10.69
C THR A 27 12.34 -10.33 9.71
N VAL A 28 11.87 -11.55 9.49
CA VAL A 28 10.73 -11.84 8.60
C VAL A 28 9.45 -11.22 9.15
N SER A 29 9.18 -11.38 10.45
CA SER A 29 8.02 -10.77 11.10
C SER A 29 8.05 -9.25 11.01
N GLY A 30 9.22 -8.63 11.20
CA GLY A 30 9.40 -7.20 10.99
C GLY A 30 9.02 -6.78 9.58
N LEU A 31 9.55 -7.46 8.56
CA LEU A 31 9.23 -7.15 7.16
C LEU A 31 7.75 -7.28 6.84
N ILE A 32 7.09 -8.34 7.31
CA ILE A 32 5.65 -8.56 7.07
C ILE A 32 4.81 -7.43 7.65
N ILE A 33 5.15 -6.95 8.84
CA ILE A 33 4.43 -5.86 9.50
C ILE A 33 4.51 -4.53 8.70
N PHE A 34 5.60 -4.31 7.97
CA PHE A 34 5.84 -3.09 7.20
C PHE A 34 5.54 -3.22 5.69
N LEU A 35 5.16 -4.41 5.21
CA LEU A 35 4.77 -4.61 3.82
C LEU A 35 3.31 -4.18 3.64
N SER A 36 3.11 -3.04 3.00
CA SER A 36 1.79 -2.64 2.50
C SER A 36 1.52 -3.31 1.15
N THR A 37 0.31 -3.83 0.97
CA THR A 37 -0.14 -4.39 -0.31
C THR A 37 -1.05 -3.37 -0.98
N THR A 38 -0.78 -3.05 -2.25
CA THR A 38 -1.61 -2.13 -3.03
C THR A 38 -2.33 -2.89 -4.13
N GLU A 39 -3.64 -2.72 -4.21
CA GLU A 39 -4.50 -3.33 -5.22
C GLU A 39 -5.43 -2.28 -5.83
N THR A 40 -5.71 -2.37 -7.13
CA THR A 40 -6.70 -1.53 -7.80
C THR A 40 -8.08 -2.15 -7.66
N ILE A 41 -8.99 -1.44 -7.00
CA ILE A 41 -10.34 -1.91 -6.69
C ILE A 41 -11.40 -1.39 -7.67
N SER A 42 -11.09 -0.32 -8.40
CA SER A 42 -11.97 0.27 -9.40
C SER A 42 -11.16 0.89 -10.53
N SER A 43 -11.64 0.76 -11.76
CA SER A 43 -11.04 1.33 -12.95
C SER A 43 -12.09 1.96 -13.86
N ASP A 44 -11.78 3.16 -14.35
CA ASP A 44 -12.56 3.88 -15.35
C ASP A 44 -11.59 4.42 -16.42
N GLU A 45 -11.57 3.76 -17.57
CA GLU A 45 -10.68 4.04 -18.70
C GLU A 45 -11.04 5.30 -19.52
N GLY A 46 -11.82 6.23 -18.95
CA GLY A 46 -12.12 7.51 -19.60
C GLY A 46 -10.88 8.39 -19.87
N THR A 47 -11.10 9.66 -20.19
CA THR A 47 -9.99 10.63 -20.43
C THR A 47 -10.12 11.82 -19.48
N PRO A 48 -9.29 11.93 -18.42
CA PRO A 48 -8.24 10.98 -18.03
C PRO A 48 -8.82 9.65 -17.51
N GLY A 49 -7.98 8.62 -17.53
CA GLY A 49 -8.29 7.37 -16.84
C GLY A 49 -8.24 7.59 -15.34
N VAL A 50 -9.11 6.90 -14.61
CA VAL A 50 -9.23 7.00 -13.16
C VAL A 50 -9.17 5.59 -12.56
N TRP A 51 -8.25 5.39 -11.64
CA TRP A 51 -8.08 4.12 -10.93
C TRP A 51 -8.14 4.37 -9.43
N VAL A 52 -8.98 3.63 -8.72
CA VAL A 52 -8.99 3.66 -7.25
C VAL A 52 -8.15 2.52 -6.75
N LYS A 53 -7.14 2.85 -5.96
CA LYS A 53 -6.23 1.89 -5.33
C LYS A 53 -6.48 1.83 -3.83
N LYS A 54 -6.44 0.63 -3.29
CA LYS A 54 -6.49 0.32 -1.87
C LYS A 54 -5.12 -0.15 -1.43
N SER A 55 -4.58 0.50 -0.40
CA SER A 55 -3.36 0.07 0.27
C SER A 55 -3.73 -0.52 1.63
N GLU A 56 -3.45 -1.81 1.81
CA GLU A 56 -3.63 -2.50 3.09
C GLU A 56 -2.29 -2.63 3.81
N SER A 57 -2.25 -2.19 5.06
CA SER A 57 -1.12 -2.42 5.96
C SER A 57 -1.53 -3.39 7.07
N VAL A 58 -0.55 -4.12 7.64
CA VAL A 58 -0.81 -5.04 8.76
C VAL A 58 -1.24 -4.27 10.02
N LEU A 59 -0.83 -3.02 10.14
CA LEU A 59 -1.10 -2.16 11.29
C LEU A 59 -1.78 -0.86 10.84
N GLY A 60 -3.11 -0.89 10.76
CA GLY A 60 -3.89 0.31 10.49
C GLY A 60 -5.17 0.05 9.72
N PRO A 61 -6.02 1.07 9.54
CA PRO A 61 -7.07 1.02 8.53
C PRO A 61 -6.47 1.01 7.12
N PRO A 62 -7.20 0.51 6.11
CA PRO A 62 -6.78 0.66 4.72
C PRO A 62 -6.76 2.13 4.31
N GLU A 63 -5.82 2.46 3.43
CA GLU A 63 -5.73 3.76 2.77
C GLU A 63 -6.24 3.64 1.33
N TYR A 64 -6.87 4.71 0.85
CA TYR A 64 -7.47 4.74 -0.47
C TYR A 64 -6.94 5.92 -1.26
N GLU A 65 -6.61 5.68 -2.52
CA GLU A 65 -6.05 6.67 -3.42
C GLU A 65 -6.76 6.63 -4.76
N VAL A 66 -6.94 7.81 -5.36
CA VAL A 66 -7.42 7.95 -6.74
C VAL A 66 -6.28 8.39 -7.62
N TRP A 67 -5.98 7.59 -8.62
CA TRP A 67 -4.95 7.82 -9.62
C TRP A 67 -5.63 8.36 -10.88
N LEU A 68 -5.28 9.56 -11.32
CA LEU A 68 -5.79 10.20 -12.53
C LEU A 68 -4.69 10.34 -13.56
N GLY A 69 -4.81 9.69 -14.72
CA GLY A 69 -3.71 9.72 -15.67
C GLY A 69 -3.94 8.95 -16.97
N ARG A 70 -2.83 8.64 -17.63
CA ARG A 70 -2.82 7.92 -18.91
C ARG A 70 -2.93 6.41 -18.73
N SER A 71 -2.42 5.90 -17.60
CA SER A 71 -2.44 4.48 -17.25
C SER A 71 -2.49 4.31 -15.74
N GLU A 72 -2.86 3.11 -15.29
CA GLU A 72 -2.99 2.74 -13.88
C GLU A 72 -1.73 3.02 -13.05
N ASP A 73 -0.55 2.90 -13.64
CA ASP A 73 0.74 3.14 -12.97
C ASP A 73 1.32 4.53 -13.23
N HIS A 74 0.62 5.39 -13.98
CA HIS A 74 1.13 6.70 -14.37
C HIS A 74 0.04 7.76 -14.37
N GLY A 75 -0.04 8.49 -13.26
CA GLY A 75 -1.02 9.55 -13.04
C GLY A 75 -0.73 10.42 -11.82
N HIS A 76 -1.55 11.44 -11.67
CA HIS A 76 -1.63 12.24 -10.46
C HIS A 76 -2.38 11.46 -9.38
N VAL A 77 -1.81 11.40 -8.18
CA VAL A 77 -2.37 10.66 -7.04
C VAL A 77 -3.09 11.63 -6.11
N VAL A 78 -4.29 11.24 -5.71
CA VAL A 78 -5.12 11.98 -4.75
C VAL A 78 -5.52 11.02 -3.63
N GLU A 79 -5.08 11.31 -2.41
CA GLU A 79 -5.48 10.56 -1.22
C GLU A 79 -6.95 10.83 -0.87
N ILE A 80 -7.71 9.77 -0.59
CA ILE A 80 -9.08 9.86 -0.07
C ILE A 80 -9.01 10.00 1.45
N PRO A 81 -9.58 11.08 2.04
CA PRO A 81 -9.57 11.26 3.48
C PRO A 81 -10.22 10.10 4.24
N GLY A 82 -9.65 9.73 5.39
CA GLY A 82 -10.19 8.66 6.23
C GLY A 82 -11.66 8.90 6.63
N GLY A 83 -12.48 7.86 6.48
CA GLY A 83 -13.92 7.90 6.74
C GLY A 83 -14.77 8.42 5.58
N TRP A 84 -14.17 8.68 4.42
CA TRP A 84 -14.88 8.88 3.16
C TRP A 84 -15.07 7.54 2.46
N ASP A 85 -16.00 7.51 1.51
CA ASP A 85 -16.25 6.33 0.68
C ASP A 85 -15.08 6.07 -0.29
N ASP A 86 -14.89 4.81 -0.70
CA ASP A 86 -13.83 4.40 -1.62
C ASP A 86 -14.27 4.35 -3.09
N SER A 87 -15.53 4.66 -3.39
CA SER A 87 -16.09 4.68 -4.74
C SER A 87 -16.59 6.06 -5.14
N PRO A 88 -15.70 7.03 -5.43
CA PRO A 88 -16.13 8.34 -5.87
C PRO A 88 -16.83 8.28 -7.24
N GLU A 89 -17.91 9.03 -7.39
CA GLU A 89 -18.46 9.37 -8.70
C GLU A 89 -17.47 10.30 -9.43
N VAL A 90 -17.08 9.91 -10.64
CA VAL A 90 -16.11 10.64 -11.46
C VAL A 90 -16.84 11.56 -12.43
N VAL A 91 -16.75 12.87 -12.22
CA VAL A 91 -17.34 13.88 -13.10
C VAL A 91 -16.25 14.62 -13.86
N ARG A 92 -16.11 14.26 -15.14
CA ARG A 92 -15.10 14.84 -16.04
C ARG A 92 -15.60 16.16 -16.64
N GLN A 93 -14.78 17.18 -16.55
CA GLN A 93 -15.05 18.54 -17.03
C GLN A 93 -13.88 19.04 -17.89
N PRO A 94 -14.09 20.08 -18.72
CA PRO A 94 -13.02 20.61 -19.57
C PRO A 94 -11.78 21.11 -18.81
N ASP A 95 -11.97 21.53 -17.56
CA ASP A 95 -10.97 22.14 -16.68
C ASP A 95 -10.37 21.15 -15.65
N GLY A 96 -10.94 19.95 -15.52
CA GLY A 96 -10.51 18.99 -14.50
C GLY A 96 -11.46 17.81 -14.31
N VAL A 97 -11.23 17.09 -13.22
CA VAL A 97 -12.10 16.01 -12.75
C VAL A 97 -12.58 16.34 -11.35
N GLU A 98 -13.89 16.28 -11.12
CA GLU A 98 -14.49 16.37 -9.79
C GLU A 98 -14.79 14.95 -9.31
N LEU A 99 -14.18 14.56 -8.20
CA LEU A 99 -14.45 13.32 -7.46
C LEU A 99 -15.51 13.64 -6.41
N ARG A 100 -16.67 12.98 -6.50
CA ARG A 100 -17.79 13.19 -5.58
C ARG A 100 -18.00 11.94 -4.73
N PHE A 101 -18.11 12.14 -3.43
CA PHE A 101 -18.25 11.05 -2.46
C PHE A 101 -19.64 11.09 -1.83
N ASP A 102 -20.16 9.93 -1.46
CA ASP A 102 -21.52 9.78 -0.91
C ASP A 102 -21.74 10.55 0.39
N ASN A 103 -20.68 10.82 1.15
CA ASN A 103 -20.71 11.67 2.35
C ASN A 103 -20.86 13.17 2.03
N GLY A 104 -20.99 13.55 0.76
CA GLY A 104 -21.06 14.93 0.28
C GLY A 104 -19.70 15.59 0.08
N GLY A 105 -18.61 14.86 0.37
CA GLY A 105 -17.23 15.27 0.12
C GLY A 105 -16.97 15.43 -1.38
N ARG A 106 -16.13 16.41 -1.74
CA ARG A 106 -15.79 16.70 -3.12
C ARG A 106 -14.33 17.09 -3.22
N ILE A 107 -13.63 16.51 -4.20
CA ILE A 107 -12.26 16.87 -4.53
C ILE A 107 -12.22 17.25 -6.01
N PHE A 108 -11.79 18.47 -6.30
CA PHE A 108 -11.56 18.92 -7.68
C PHE A 108 -10.08 18.81 -8.02
N VAL A 109 -9.79 18.07 -9.08
CA VAL A 109 -8.44 17.87 -9.60
C VAL A 109 -8.33 18.63 -10.92
N PRO A 110 -7.53 19.70 -10.99
CA PRO A 110 -7.41 20.50 -12.22
C PRO A 110 -6.68 19.69 -13.31
N ALA A 111 -7.05 19.92 -14.57
CA ALA A 111 -6.51 19.20 -15.71
C ALA A 111 -4.98 19.30 -15.82
N SER A 112 -4.41 20.44 -15.42
CA SER A 112 -2.96 20.63 -15.36
C SER A 112 -2.23 19.65 -14.44
N ALA A 113 -2.89 19.10 -13.42
CA ALA A 113 -2.27 18.19 -12.46
C ALA A 113 -2.00 16.80 -13.04
N TYR A 114 -2.88 16.29 -13.92
CA TYR A 114 -2.77 14.95 -14.51
C TYR A 114 -2.38 14.95 -15.99
N LEU A 115 -2.54 16.06 -16.71
CA LEU A 115 -2.07 16.19 -18.10
C LEU A 115 -0.58 16.53 -18.20
N GLY A 116 -0.01 17.14 -17.15
CA GLY A 116 1.39 17.59 -17.11
C GLY A 116 2.33 16.76 -16.24
N GLY A 117 1.89 15.59 -15.76
CA GLY A 117 2.64 14.75 -14.82
C GLY A 117 4.05 14.41 -15.33
N ARG A 118 5.06 14.73 -14.50
CA ARG A 118 6.51 14.50 -14.73
C ARG A 118 6.88 13.04 -14.88
#